data_AF-A0A0N4T652-F1
#
_entry.id   AF-A0A0N4T652-F1
#
_cell.length_a   1.000
_cell.length_b   1.000
_cell.length_c   1.000
_cell.angle_alpha   90.00
_cell.angle_beta   90.00
_cell.angle_gamma   90.00
#
_symmetry.space_group_name_H-M   'P 1'
#
loop_
_entity.id
_entity.type
_entity.pdbx_description
1 polymer ?
#
loop_
_entity_poly.entity_id
_entity_poly.type
_entity_poly.pdbx_seq_one_letter_code
_entity_poly.pdbx_strand_id
1 'polypeptide(L)'
;MKISSDRAFIFQTVAEYRNEYRNEISEWFATLNRLEGAEWLIVFDSLKAREQKNRGALMERIKSDFSKFTNRIVEIYDPSNIVPLQSSMQLHLLNSLEFYVTNIESSLSSRNNQYSDSNFDFITFCRDQMSLSRLYQSLGMFEQVLALFDELDATLSLIALHHSSEGPTPKWLASSKCLTSVSLGCPLFVAMLKCDSPWDNITIIELRCIILAHQILVQQTQSATFVVAYLMCVEKMTLRDAYKEVQNIRNIICPNVGFFKQMIELEEKLYNQTTVKIITPVNGVEVPDVVWNELYDEMMDDINKNGS
;
A
#
# COMPACT_ATOMS: atom_id res chain seq x y z
N MET A 1 7.92 6.41 8.82
CA MET A 1 9.33 6.19 8.42
C MET A 1 10.00 7.55 8.25
N LYS A 2 10.86 7.99 9.17
CA LYS A 2 11.74 9.14 8.91
C LYS A 2 12.85 8.64 8.00
N ILE A 3 12.62 8.71 6.69
CA ILE A 3 13.68 8.56 5.70
C ILE A 3 14.49 9.86 5.78
N SER A 4 15.82 9.75 5.85
CA SER A 4 16.78 10.85 5.87
C SER A 4 17.08 11.48 7.24
N SER A 5 18.20 11.06 7.82
CA SER A 5 19.17 12.01 8.35
C SER A 5 20.29 12.14 7.30
N ASP A 6 19.99 12.68 6.12
CA ASP A 6 21.02 12.92 5.11
C ASP A 6 21.99 13.97 5.66
N ARG A 7 23.19 13.51 6.01
CA ARG A 7 24.33 14.39 6.27
C ARG A 7 25.27 14.26 5.09
N ALA A 8 25.31 15.32 4.27
CA ALA A 8 26.28 15.45 3.20
C ALA A 8 27.54 16.13 3.76
N PHE A 9 28.68 15.46 3.65
CA PHE A 9 29.99 16.01 3.99
C PHE A 9 30.74 16.32 2.69
N ILE A 10 31.21 17.56 2.53
CA ILE A 10 31.96 18.00 1.35
C ILE A 10 33.39 18.32 1.78
N PHE A 11 34.37 17.58 1.26
CA PHE A 11 35.80 17.82 1.50
C PHE A 11 36.60 17.47 0.25
N GLN A 12 37.75 18.11 0.06
CA GLN A 12 38.60 17.98 -1.13
C GLN A 12 39.93 17.28 -0.84
N THR A 13 40.42 17.33 0.40
CA THR A 13 41.73 16.74 0.77
C THR A 13 41.66 15.74 1.93
N VAL A 14 42.65 14.86 2.03
CA VAL A 14 42.79 13.89 3.15
C VAL A 14 42.98 14.64 4.48
N ALA A 15 43.62 15.81 4.45
CA ALA A 15 43.84 16.64 5.63
C ALA A 15 42.53 17.26 6.13
N GLU A 16 41.70 17.81 5.24
CA GLU A 16 40.34 18.30 5.56
C GLU A 16 39.48 17.17 6.12
N TYR A 17 39.45 16.01 5.46
CA TYR A 17 38.73 14.85 5.97
C TYR A 17 39.17 14.47 7.40
N ARG A 18 40.49 14.39 7.64
CA ARG A 18 41.05 13.95 8.93
C ARG A 18 40.81 14.97 10.04
N ASN A 19 40.98 16.25 9.75
CA ASN A 19 41.06 17.30 10.77
C ASN A 19 39.68 17.94 11.03
N GLU A 20 38.82 18.00 10.02
CA GLU A 20 37.56 18.74 10.11
C GLU A 20 36.34 17.81 10.21
N TYR A 21 36.30 16.72 9.43
CA TYR A 21 35.08 15.92 9.28
C TYR A 21 35.10 14.55 9.96
N ARG A 22 36.27 13.95 10.22
CA ARG A 22 36.41 12.59 10.79
C ARG A 22 35.65 12.43 12.10
N ASN A 23 35.75 13.41 12.99
CA ASN A 23 35.13 13.36 14.31
C ASN A 23 33.60 13.43 14.19
N GLU A 24 33.10 14.35 13.36
CA GLU A 24 31.66 14.49 13.12
C GLU A 24 31.06 13.24 12.45
N ILE A 25 31.75 12.67 11.46
CA ILE A 25 31.34 11.43 10.80
C ILE A 25 31.30 10.27 11.82
N SER A 26 32.27 10.20 12.73
CA SER A 26 32.32 9.18 13.77
C SER A 26 31.18 9.32 14.79
N GLU A 27 30.84 10.55 15.18
CA GLU A 27 29.73 10.84 16.10
C GLU A 27 28.36 10.56 15.46
N TRP A 28 28.20 10.93 14.18
CA TRP A 28 27.04 10.56 13.39
C TRP A 28 26.89 9.03 13.29
N PHE A 29 27.99 8.32 13.00
CA PHE A 29 28.00 6.86 12.94
C PHE A 29 27.66 6.21 14.28
N ALA A 30 28.16 6.76 15.40
CA ALA A 30 27.80 6.30 16.74
C ALA A 30 26.29 6.50 17.04
N THR A 31 25.71 7.59 16.52
CA THR A 31 24.27 7.84 16.64
C THR A 31 23.45 6.84 15.82
N LEU A 32 23.88 6.52 14.60
CA LEU A 32 23.22 5.53 13.75
C LEU A 32 23.27 4.11 14.34
N ASN A 33 24.41 3.70 14.91
CA ASN A 33 24.54 2.38 15.52
C ASN A 33 23.64 2.17 16.76
N ARG A 34 23.09 3.24 17.33
CA ARG A 34 22.11 3.14 18.43
C ARG A 34 20.69 2.87 17.94
N LEU A 35 20.41 3.04 16.65
CA LEU A 35 19.10 2.84 16.05
C LEU A 35 19.05 1.45 15.43
N GLU A 36 18.18 0.59 15.95
CA GLU A 36 17.93 -0.73 15.35
C GLU A 36 17.28 -0.57 13.97
N GLY A 37 17.77 -1.34 12.99
CA GLY A 37 17.29 -1.27 11.60
C GLY A 37 17.74 -0.04 10.81
N ALA A 38 18.69 0.76 11.32
CA ALA A 38 19.23 1.90 10.60
C ALA A 38 20.10 1.45 9.42
N GLU A 39 19.65 1.78 8.21
CA GLU A 39 20.41 1.59 6.98
C GLU A 39 21.10 2.88 6.59
N TRP A 40 22.35 2.78 6.11
CA TRP A 40 23.18 3.92 5.73
C TRP A 40 24.14 3.56 4.60
N LEU A 41 24.55 4.59 3.86
CA LEU A 41 25.49 4.50 2.75
C LEU A 41 26.45 5.68 2.78
N ILE A 42 27.72 5.44 2.43
CA ILE A 42 28.71 6.49 2.18
C ILE A 42 28.86 6.63 0.68
N VAL A 43 28.51 7.81 0.17
CA VAL A 43 28.68 8.15 -1.25
C VAL A 43 29.88 9.07 -1.39
N PHE A 44 30.89 8.62 -2.14
CA PHE A 44 32.08 9.40 -2.45
C PHE A 44 32.02 9.87 -3.91
N ASP A 45 31.74 11.15 -4.11
CA ASP A 45 31.85 11.79 -5.41
C ASP A 45 33.33 12.06 -5.73
N SER A 46 33.89 11.31 -6.68
CA SER A 46 35.28 11.40 -7.07
C SER A 46 35.53 12.28 -8.29
N LEU A 47 34.51 12.95 -8.82
CA LEU A 47 34.62 13.82 -10.00
C LEU A 47 35.60 14.97 -9.76
N LYS A 48 35.49 15.64 -8.61
CA LYS A 48 36.43 16.71 -8.20
C LYS A 48 37.79 16.17 -7.70
N ALA A 49 37.80 14.98 -7.10
CA ALA A 49 39.03 14.36 -6.58
C ALA A 49 39.96 13.83 -7.70
N ARG A 50 39.40 13.54 -8.89
CA ARG A 50 40.15 13.18 -10.11
C ARG A 50 40.99 14.34 -10.64
N GLU A 51 40.49 15.56 -10.53
CA GLU A 51 41.19 16.79 -10.96
C GLU A 51 42.44 17.07 -10.10
N GLN A 52 42.47 16.62 -8.84
CA GLN A 52 43.54 16.92 -7.87
C GLN A 52 44.53 15.77 -7.59
N LYS A 53 44.49 14.66 -8.34
CA LYS A 53 45.37 13.46 -8.17
C LYS A 53 45.36 12.77 -6.79
N ASN A 54 44.48 13.16 -5.86
CA ASN A 54 44.39 12.61 -4.51
C ASN A 54 43.30 11.53 -4.32
N ARG A 55 42.58 11.17 -5.40
CA ARG A 55 41.46 10.22 -5.39
C ARG A 55 41.76 8.89 -4.70
N GLY A 56 42.87 8.25 -5.05
CA GLY A 56 43.23 6.93 -4.52
C GLY A 56 43.47 6.96 -3.01
N ALA A 57 44.24 7.94 -2.53
CA ALA A 57 44.56 8.10 -1.12
C ALA A 57 43.33 8.40 -0.26
N LEU A 58 42.39 9.21 -0.77
CA LEU A 58 41.11 9.48 -0.10
C LEU A 58 40.25 8.22 0.00
N MET A 59 40.10 7.49 -1.11
CA MET A 59 39.31 6.26 -1.15
C MET A 59 39.88 5.18 -0.22
N GLU A 60 41.19 4.94 -0.25
CA GLU A 60 41.85 4.00 0.66
C GLU A 60 41.69 4.41 2.12
N ARG A 61 41.75 5.71 2.41
CA ARG A 61 41.58 6.21 3.77
C ARG A 61 40.15 5.98 4.28
N ILE A 62 39.15 6.32 3.48
CA ILE A 62 37.74 6.09 3.83
C ILE A 62 37.49 4.59 4.03
N LYS A 63 37.98 3.73 3.14
CA LYS A 63 37.90 2.26 3.30
C LYS A 63 38.61 1.75 4.55
N SER A 64 39.75 2.35 4.94
CA SER A 64 40.45 1.99 6.17
C SER A 64 39.65 2.36 7.42
N ASP A 65 39.04 3.55 7.45
CA ASP A 65 38.26 4.02 8.60
C ASP A 65 36.93 3.23 8.71
N PHE A 66 36.38 2.74 7.60
CA PHE A 66 35.17 1.91 7.53
C PHE A 66 35.45 0.47 7.07
N SER A 67 36.55 -0.13 7.54
CA SER A 67 37.04 -1.44 7.06
C SER A 67 36.05 -2.59 7.19
N LYS A 68 35.13 -2.53 8.18
CA LYS A 68 34.05 -3.52 8.38
C LYS A 68 32.85 -3.31 7.45
N PHE A 69 32.76 -2.17 6.78
CA PHE A 69 31.58 -1.71 6.04
C PHE A 69 31.95 -1.24 4.63
N THR A 70 33.01 -1.80 4.05
CA THR A 70 33.51 -1.41 2.73
C THR A 70 32.47 -1.59 1.61
N ASN A 71 31.52 -2.50 1.80
CA ASN A 71 30.37 -2.72 0.92
C ASN A 71 29.31 -1.60 0.96
N ARG A 72 29.35 -0.73 1.97
CA ARG A 72 28.47 0.44 2.12
C ARG A 72 29.10 1.73 1.60
N ILE A 73 30.21 1.62 0.84
CA ILE A 73 30.95 2.75 0.29
C ILE A 73 30.83 2.70 -1.23
N VAL A 74 30.17 3.70 -1.81
CA VAL A 74 29.94 3.79 -3.26
C VAL A 74 30.71 4.99 -3.81
N GLU A 75 31.57 4.74 -4.79
CA GLU A 75 32.29 5.79 -5.52
C GLU A 75 31.51 6.17 -6.79
N ILE A 76 31.26 7.48 -6.97
CA ILE A 76 30.75 8.04 -8.22
C ILE A 76 31.93 8.67 -8.96
N TYR A 77 32.39 8.01 -10.02
CA TYR A 77 33.50 8.47 -10.86
C TYR A 77 33.07 8.94 -12.26
N ASP A 78 31.83 8.62 -12.66
CA ASP A 78 31.19 9.05 -13.90
C ASP A 78 29.71 9.32 -13.60
N PRO A 79 29.21 10.57 -13.74
CA PRO A 79 27.81 10.89 -13.48
C PRO A 79 26.85 10.22 -14.47
N SER A 80 27.36 9.69 -15.59
CA SER A 80 26.59 8.92 -16.56
C SER A 80 26.33 7.48 -16.10
N ASN A 81 27.10 7.00 -15.10
CA ASN A 81 27.04 5.63 -14.59
C ASN A 81 26.70 5.60 -13.09
N ILE A 82 25.46 5.94 -12.76
CA ILE A 82 24.90 5.91 -11.40
C ILE A 82 24.40 4.52 -10.96
N VAL A 83 24.56 3.51 -11.81
CA VAL A 83 24.03 2.14 -11.57
C VAL A 83 24.51 1.56 -10.23
N PRO A 84 25.79 1.66 -9.83
CA PRO A 84 26.23 1.11 -8.54
C PRO A 84 25.58 1.78 -7.34
N LEU A 85 25.34 3.10 -7.42
CA LEU A 85 24.62 3.84 -6.39
C LEU A 85 23.17 3.40 -6.35
N GLN A 86 22.50 3.33 -7.50
CA GLN A 86 21.11 2.91 -7.59
C GLN A 86 20.91 1.51 -6.99
N SER A 87 21.74 0.53 -7.36
CA SER A 87 21.64 -0.83 -6.82
C SER A 87 21.87 -0.88 -5.31
N SER A 88 22.83 -0.10 -4.80
CA SER A 88 23.11 -0.04 -3.36
C SER A 88 21.98 0.65 -2.59
N MET A 89 21.42 1.74 -3.12
CA MET A 89 20.26 2.41 -2.54
C MET A 89 19.03 1.51 -2.51
N GLN A 90 18.75 0.80 -3.61
CA GLN A 90 17.64 -0.16 -3.68
C GLN A 90 17.77 -1.25 -2.61
N LEU A 91 18.97 -1.83 -2.45
CA LEU A 91 19.23 -2.85 -1.43
C LEU A 91 18.99 -2.32 -0.01
N HIS A 92 19.52 -1.15 0.32
CA HIS A 92 19.37 -0.58 1.67
C HIS A 92 17.94 -0.13 1.97
N LEU A 93 17.21 0.38 0.97
CA LEU A 93 15.78 0.67 1.11
C LEU A 93 14.97 -0.61 1.34
N LEU A 94 15.28 -1.68 0.61
CA LEU A 94 14.62 -2.98 0.78
C LEU A 94 14.88 -3.55 2.18
N ASN A 95 16.13 -3.57 2.66
CA ASN A 95 16.45 -4.04 4.01
C ASN A 95 15.72 -3.23 5.10
N SER A 96 15.64 -1.90 4.92
CA SER A 96 14.92 -1.04 5.86
C SER A 96 13.41 -1.34 5.86
N LEU A 97 12.85 -1.63 4.69
CA LEU A 97 11.45 -2.04 4.53
C LEU A 97 11.20 -3.41 5.18
N GLU A 98 12.06 -4.40 4.94
CA GLU A 98 11.97 -5.74 5.55
C GLU A 98 12.03 -5.66 7.08
N PHE A 99 12.95 -4.87 7.62
CA PHE A 99 13.04 -4.63 9.07
C PHE A 99 11.75 -4.01 9.62
N TYR A 100 11.20 -3.00 8.94
CA TYR A 100 9.95 -2.36 9.34
C TYR A 100 8.78 -3.35 9.33
N VAL A 101 8.62 -4.11 8.23
CA VAL A 101 7.56 -5.12 8.09
C VAL A 101 7.67 -6.16 9.20
N THR A 102 8.85 -6.73 9.41
CA THR A 102 9.11 -7.74 10.45
C THR A 102 8.75 -7.24 11.85
N ASN A 103 9.09 -5.98 12.16
CA ASN A 103 8.76 -5.37 13.44
C ASN A 103 7.24 -5.19 13.63
N ILE A 104 6.53 -4.72 12.59
CA ILE A 104 5.07 -4.58 12.62
C ILE A 104 4.38 -5.93 12.77
N GLU A 105 4.79 -6.94 11.99
CA GLU A 105 4.25 -8.30 12.07
C GLU A 105 4.47 -8.93 13.45
N SER A 106 5.68 -8.78 14.01
CA SER A 106 5.98 -9.28 15.36
C SER A 106 5.13 -8.58 16.43
N SER A 107 4.91 -7.28 16.29
CA SER A 107 4.04 -6.50 17.17
C SER A 107 2.56 -6.90 17.05
N LEU A 108 2.08 -7.20 15.85
CA LEU A 108 0.72 -7.71 15.61
C LEU A 108 0.55 -9.11 16.19
N SER A 109 1.47 -10.03 15.86
CA SER A 109 1.43 -11.42 16.34
C SER A 109 1.45 -11.51 17.87
N SER A 110 2.30 -10.72 18.54
CA SER A 110 2.36 -10.68 20.01
C SER A 110 1.08 -10.14 20.66
N ARG A 111 0.40 -9.19 20.01
CA ARG A 111 -0.89 -8.64 20.45
C ARG A 111 -2.07 -9.56 20.14
N ASN A 112 -2.05 -10.30 19.03
CA ASN A 112 -3.13 -11.21 18.66
C ASN A 112 -3.36 -12.28 19.75
N ASN A 113 -2.29 -12.72 20.42
CA ASN A 113 -2.37 -13.67 21.55
C ASN A 113 -3.04 -13.11 22.82
N GLN A 114 -3.34 -11.80 22.87
CA GLN A 114 -3.89 -11.11 24.04
C GLN A 114 -5.38 -10.79 23.89
N TYR A 115 -6.08 -11.36 22.90
CA TYR A 115 -7.50 -11.10 22.64
C TYR A 115 -8.41 -11.34 23.85
N SER A 116 -7.99 -12.17 24.81
CA SER A 116 -8.72 -12.47 26.05
C SER A 116 -8.59 -11.39 27.13
N ASP A 117 -7.64 -10.44 26.98
CA ASP A 117 -7.46 -9.33 27.92
C ASP A 117 -8.55 -8.28 27.71
N SER A 118 -9.19 -7.85 28.80
CA SER A 118 -10.21 -6.78 28.78
C SER A 118 -9.65 -5.40 28.35
N ASN A 119 -8.33 -5.20 28.41
CA ASN A 119 -7.65 -4.01 27.92
C ASN A 119 -7.22 -4.10 26.45
N PHE A 120 -7.46 -5.22 25.78
CA PHE A 120 -7.10 -5.40 24.38
C PHE A 120 -7.88 -4.41 23.48
N ASP A 121 -7.14 -3.49 22.86
CA ASP A 121 -7.67 -2.54 21.92
C ASP A 121 -7.69 -3.15 20.51
N PHE A 122 -8.78 -3.86 20.21
CA PHE A 122 -9.00 -4.46 18.89
C PHE A 122 -9.07 -3.42 17.78
N ILE A 123 -9.51 -2.19 18.07
CA ILE A 123 -9.62 -1.12 17.07
C ILE A 123 -8.23 -0.69 16.60
N THR A 124 -7.32 -0.46 17.55
CA THR A 124 -5.92 -0.15 17.21
C THR A 124 -5.24 -1.33 16.52
N PHE A 125 -5.45 -2.56 16.99
CA PHE A 125 -4.94 -3.77 16.32
C PHE A 125 -5.40 -3.88 14.86
N CYS A 126 -6.70 -3.71 14.62
CA CYS A 126 -7.32 -3.75 13.31
C CYS A 126 -6.76 -2.65 12.37
N ARG A 127 -6.56 -1.43 12.88
CA ARG A 127 -5.96 -0.32 12.11
C ARG A 127 -4.50 -0.58 11.73
N ASP A 128 -3.71 -1.14 12.64
CA ASP A 128 -2.32 -1.48 12.37
C ASP A 128 -2.23 -2.58 11.30
N GLN A 129 -3.10 -3.59 11.39
CA GLN A 129 -3.20 -4.67 10.40
C GLN A 129 -3.66 -4.17 9.03
N MET A 130 -4.65 -3.26 8.97
CA MET A 130 -5.05 -2.59 7.73
C MET A 130 -3.94 -1.70 7.15
N SER A 131 -3.10 -1.10 7.99
CA SER A 131 -1.97 -0.30 7.52
C SER A 131 -0.88 -1.19 6.90
N LEU A 132 -0.61 -2.36 7.49
CA LEU A 132 0.26 -3.38 6.89
C LEU A 132 -0.33 -3.92 5.58
N SER A 133 -1.64 -4.12 5.53
CA SER A 133 -2.33 -4.63 4.34
C SER A 133 -2.21 -3.66 3.15
N ARG A 134 -2.29 -2.34 3.38
CA ARG A 134 -2.03 -1.32 2.35
C ARG A 134 -0.60 -1.38 1.81
N LEU A 135 0.37 -1.67 2.68
CA LEU A 135 1.76 -1.85 2.25
C LEU A 135 1.90 -3.09 1.35
N TYR A 136 1.35 -4.25 1.75
CA TYR A 136 1.35 -5.45 0.92
C TYR A 136 0.59 -5.28 -0.39
N GLN A 137 -0.50 -4.52 -0.40
CA GLN A 137 -1.20 -4.15 -1.62
C GLN A 137 -0.30 -3.33 -2.56
N SER A 138 0.45 -2.36 -2.03
CA SER A 138 1.40 -1.57 -2.83
C SER A 138 2.55 -2.40 -3.42
N LEU A 139 2.87 -3.52 -2.80
CA LEU A 139 3.86 -4.50 -3.27
C LEU A 139 3.25 -5.58 -4.19
N GLY A 140 1.93 -5.54 -4.46
CA GLY A 140 1.24 -6.53 -5.28
C GLY A 140 1.02 -7.89 -4.60
N MET A 141 1.17 -7.97 -3.28
CA MET A 141 1.07 -9.19 -2.48
C MET A 141 -0.38 -9.44 -2.03
N PHE A 142 -1.30 -9.63 -2.97
CA PHE A 142 -2.75 -9.68 -2.69
C PHE A 142 -3.17 -10.89 -1.85
N GLU A 143 -2.53 -12.05 -2.02
CA GLU A 143 -2.81 -13.25 -1.20
C GLU A 143 -2.52 -13.01 0.28
N GLN A 144 -1.40 -12.33 0.58
CA GLN A 144 -1.04 -11.96 1.95
C GLN A 144 -2.02 -10.93 2.52
N VAL A 145 -2.48 -9.99 1.70
CA VAL A 145 -3.52 -9.03 2.11
C VAL A 145 -4.82 -9.75 2.48
N LEU A 146 -5.26 -10.73 1.68
CA LEU A 146 -6.46 -11.51 1.98
C LEU A 146 -6.31 -12.32 3.26
N ALA A 147 -5.18 -13.00 3.44
CA ALA A 147 -4.88 -13.74 4.66
C ALA A 147 -4.94 -12.85 5.92
N LEU A 148 -4.44 -11.61 5.83
CA LEU A 148 -4.55 -10.65 6.94
C LEU A 148 -6.02 -10.31 7.26
N PHE A 149 -6.89 -10.17 6.26
CA PHE A 149 -8.30 -9.88 6.55
C PHE A 149 -9.07 -11.11 7.05
N ASP A 150 -8.72 -12.32 6.60
CA ASP A 150 -9.28 -13.57 7.11
C ASP A 150 -8.91 -13.78 8.59
N GLU A 151 -7.65 -13.52 8.96
CA GLU A 151 -7.21 -13.55 10.36
C GLU A 151 -7.98 -12.55 11.21
N LEU A 152 -8.21 -11.34 10.69
CA LEU A 152 -8.93 -10.29 11.40
C LEU A 152 -10.40 -10.65 11.66
N ASP A 153 -11.10 -11.25 10.68
CA ASP A 153 -12.47 -11.75 10.86
C ASP A 153 -12.53 -12.94 11.84
N ALA A 154 -11.54 -13.84 11.78
CA ALA A 154 -11.41 -14.94 12.72
C ALA A 154 -11.20 -14.45 14.16
N THR A 155 -10.28 -13.49 14.37
CA THR A 155 -10.03 -12.88 15.68
C THR A 155 -11.28 -12.14 16.19
N LEU A 156 -11.99 -11.40 15.33
CA LEU A 156 -13.25 -10.74 15.72
C LEU A 156 -14.32 -11.76 16.15
N SER A 157 -14.39 -12.91 15.46
CA SER A 157 -15.30 -14.01 15.81
C SER A 157 -14.95 -14.66 17.14
N LEU A 158 -13.66 -14.85 17.43
CA LEU A 158 -13.17 -15.36 18.72
C LEU A 158 -13.51 -14.42 19.88
N ILE A 159 -13.28 -13.12 19.70
CA ILE A 159 -13.63 -12.09 20.69
C ILE A 159 -15.14 -12.09 20.97
N ALA A 160 -15.96 -12.10 19.90
CA ALA A 160 -17.41 -12.12 20.03
C ALA A 160 -17.90 -13.36 20.79
N LEU A 161 -17.30 -14.52 20.52
CA LEU A 161 -17.61 -15.76 21.22
C LEU A 161 -17.19 -15.70 22.69
N HIS A 162 -15.95 -15.33 22.97
CA HIS A 162 -15.39 -15.25 24.33
C HIS A 162 -16.25 -14.37 25.25
N HIS A 163 -16.59 -13.15 24.80
CA HIS A 163 -17.39 -12.21 25.60
C HIS A 163 -18.90 -12.48 25.58
N SER A 164 -19.38 -13.43 24.76
CA SER A 164 -20.75 -13.93 24.85
C SER A 164 -20.92 -14.95 25.98
N SER A 165 -19.85 -15.65 26.36
CA SER A 165 -19.84 -16.74 27.34
C SER A 165 -19.16 -16.39 28.67
N GLU A 166 -18.09 -15.57 28.66
CA GLU A 166 -17.28 -15.29 29.84
C GLU A 166 -16.85 -13.80 29.91
N GLY A 167 -17.18 -13.15 31.02
CA GLY A 167 -16.59 -11.86 31.42
C GLY A 167 -17.33 -10.59 30.96
N PRO A 168 -16.93 -9.42 31.50
CA PRO A 168 -17.51 -8.13 31.13
C PRO A 168 -17.10 -7.74 29.71
N THR A 169 -18.03 -7.12 28.97
CA THR A 169 -17.79 -6.65 27.59
C THR A 169 -16.65 -5.63 27.53
N PRO A 170 -15.70 -5.73 26.58
CA PRO A 170 -14.61 -4.76 26.40
C PRO A 170 -15.16 -3.34 26.23
N LYS A 171 -14.42 -2.33 26.68
CA LYS A 171 -14.88 -0.92 26.63
C LYS A 171 -15.20 -0.43 25.21
N TRP A 172 -14.40 -0.88 24.23
CA TRP A 172 -14.64 -0.58 22.82
C TRP A 172 -15.93 -1.23 22.30
N LEU A 173 -16.28 -2.41 22.84
CA LEU A 173 -17.50 -3.13 22.50
C LEU A 173 -18.74 -2.58 23.23
N ALA A 174 -18.59 -2.20 24.50
CA ALA A 174 -19.66 -1.67 25.34
C ALA A 174 -20.19 -0.30 24.89
N SER A 175 -19.37 0.47 24.16
CA SER A 175 -19.73 1.79 23.65
C SER A 175 -20.62 1.75 22.40
N SER A 176 -20.86 0.56 21.84
CA SER A 176 -21.73 0.31 20.69
C SER A 176 -23.21 0.48 21.08
N LYS A 177 -23.70 1.71 21.18
CA LYS A 177 -25.14 1.97 21.13
C LYS A 177 -25.63 1.56 19.75
N CYS A 178 -26.49 0.55 19.71
CA CYS A 178 -27.17 0.05 18.51
C CYS A 178 -27.73 1.22 17.71
N LEU A 179 -27.12 1.53 16.56
CA LEU A 179 -27.65 2.54 15.66
C LEU A 179 -28.81 1.89 14.90
N THR A 180 -30.01 1.94 15.48
CA THR A 180 -31.26 1.51 14.84
C THR A 180 -31.72 2.44 13.72
N SER A 181 -30.94 3.45 13.33
CA SER A 181 -31.20 4.17 12.08
C SER A 181 -30.38 3.53 10.96
N VAL A 182 -30.86 2.36 10.50
CA VAL A 182 -30.53 1.87 9.18
C VAL A 182 -31.01 2.94 8.20
N SER A 183 -30.13 3.86 7.80
CA SER A 183 -30.33 4.59 6.55
C SER A 183 -30.51 3.52 5.48
N LEU A 184 -31.46 3.71 4.57
CA LEU A 184 -31.93 2.78 3.53
C LEU A 184 -30.86 2.25 2.54
N GLY A 185 -29.56 2.40 2.83
CA GLY A 185 -28.44 1.92 2.02
C GLY A 185 -27.81 0.63 2.55
N CYS A 186 -27.20 -0.14 1.66
CA CYS A 186 -26.49 -1.38 1.97
C CYS A 186 -25.40 -1.12 3.04
N PRO A 187 -25.39 -1.83 4.18
CA PRO A 187 -24.38 -1.67 5.23
C PRO A 187 -22.93 -1.82 4.73
N LEU A 188 -22.72 -2.64 3.70
CA LEU A 188 -21.43 -2.82 3.04
C LEU A 188 -20.96 -1.54 2.33
N PHE A 189 -21.87 -0.84 1.65
CA PHE A 189 -21.56 0.40 0.93
C PHE A 189 -21.22 1.54 1.89
N VAL A 190 -21.95 1.62 3.02
CA VAL A 190 -21.64 2.57 4.10
C VAL A 190 -20.28 2.27 4.73
N ALA A 191 -19.94 0.98 4.91
CA ALA A 191 -18.62 0.57 5.42
C ALA A 191 -17.49 0.89 4.44
N MET A 192 -17.71 0.73 3.12
CA MET A 192 -16.77 1.12 2.07
C MET A 192 -16.48 2.64 2.09
N LEU A 193 -17.49 3.47 2.37
CA LEU A 193 -17.36 4.93 2.45
C LEU A 193 -16.71 5.42 3.76
N LYS A 194 -16.81 4.64 4.84
CA LYS A 194 -16.26 4.99 6.18
C LYS A 194 -14.85 4.44 6.43
N CYS A 195 -14.20 3.87 5.41
CA CYS A 195 -12.87 3.25 5.51
C CYS A 195 -11.82 4.14 6.20
N ASP A 196 -11.88 5.46 5.95
CA ASP A 196 -10.94 6.46 6.49
C ASP A 196 -11.53 7.32 7.63
N SER A 197 -12.74 7.01 8.10
CA SER A 197 -13.39 7.72 9.20
C SER A 197 -12.79 7.32 10.56
N PRO A 198 -12.78 8.20 11.58
CA PRO A 198 -12.62 7.77 12.96
C PRO A 198 -13.68 6.71 13.32
N TRP A 199 -13.26 5.66 14.05
CA TRP A 199 -14.11 4.51 14.42
C TRP A 199 -14.66 4.66 15.85
N ASP A 200 -14.99 5.90 16.22
CA ASP A 200 -15.52 6.19 17.56
C ASP A 200 -16.92 5.58 17.67
N ASN A 201 -17.10 4.64 18.60
CA ASN A 201 -18.34 3.88 18.83
C ASN A 201 -18.77 2.93 17.69
N ILE A 202 -17.81 2.38 16.93
CA ILE A 202 -18.11 1.38 15.89
C ILE A 202 -18.73 0.11 16.48
N THR A 203 -19.75 -0.44 15.81
CA THR A 203 -20.36 -1.72 16.19
C THR A 203 -19.57 -2.91 15.63
N ILE A 204 -19.71 -4.11 16.21
CA ILE A 204 -19.12 -5.35 15.64
C ILE A 204 -19.59 -5.57 14.20
N ILE A 205 -20.86 -5.29 13.91
CA ILE A 205 -21.45 -5.48 12.58
C ILE A 205 -20.80 -4.55 11.57
N GLU A 206 -20.65 -3.26 11.90
CA GLU A 206 -19.95 -2.30 11.03
C GLU A 206 -18.49 -2.69 10.82
N LEU A 207 -17.80 -3.16 11.86
CA LEU A 207 -16.41 -3.59 11.75
C LEU A 207 -16.25 -4.82 10.83
N ARG A 208 -17.16 -5.80 10.93
CA ARG A 208 -17.23 -6.92 9.98
C ARG A 208 -17.51 -6.44 8.56
N CYS A 209 -18.43 -5.50 8.39
CA CYS A 209 -18.71 -4.92 7.07
C CYS A 209 -17.49 -4.20 6.49
N ILE A 210 -16.66 -3.53 7.31
CA ILE A 210 -15.42 -2.90 6.86
C ILE A 210 -14.38 -3.95 6.45
N ILE A 211 -14.20 -5.01 7.24
CA ILE A 211 -13.28 -6.12 6.90
C ILE A 211 -13.68 -6.76 5.57
N LEU A 212 -14.96 -7.11 5.43
CA LEU A 212 -15.53 -7.68 4.22
C LEU A 212 -15.40 -6.73 3.02
N ALA A 213 -15.67 -5.44 3.21
CA ALA A 213 -15.47 -4.43 2.19
C ALA A 213 -14.02 -4.43 1.68
N HIS A 214 -13.02 -4.50 2.58
CA HIS A 214 -11.62 -4.54 2.18
C HIS A 214 -11.25 -5.85 1.46
N GLN A 215 -11.71 -7.01 1.91
CA GLN A 215 -11.51 -8.29 1.19
C GLN A 215 -12.03 -8.20 -0.25
N ILE A 216 -13.24 -7.65 -0.41
CA ILE A 216 -13.86 -7.41 -1.71
C ILE A 216 -13.01 -6.42 -2.54
N LEU A 217 -12.60 -5.30 -1.94
CA LEU A 217 -11.81 -4.26 -2.60
C LEU A 217 -10.42 -4.70 -3.04
N VAL A 218 -9.77 -5.60 -2.30
CA VAL A 218 -8.44 -6.12 -2.62
C VAL A 218 -8.50 -7.09 -3.80
N GLN A 219 -9.62 -7.80 -3.97
CA GLN A 219 -9.88 -8.67 -5.14
C GLN A 219 -10.28 -7.88 -6.41
N GLN A 220 -9.78 -6.66 -6.58
CA GLN A 220 -10.29 -5.54 -7.38
C GLN A 220 -10.56 -5.76 -8.89
N THR A 221 -10.50 -6.98 -9.42
CA THR A 221 -11.10 -7.34 -10.71
C THR A 221 -12.48 -7.99 -10.61
N GLN A 222 -12.87 -8.52 -9.44
CA GLN A 222 -14.15 -9.22 -9.23
C GLN A 222 -15.20 -8.37 -8.50
N SER A 223 -14.81 -7.45 -7.62
CA SER A 223 -15.76 -6.68 -6.79
C SER A 223 -16.66 -5.73 -7.57
N ALA A 224 -16.09 -5.04 -8.56
CA ALA A 224 -16.88 -4.19 -9.45
C ALA A 224 -17.88 -5.02 -10.24
N THR A 225 -17.47 -6.21 -10.71
CA THR A 225 -18.36 -7.19 -11.36
C THR A 225 -19.52 -7.57 -10.46
N PHE A 226 -19.29 -7.85 -9.17
CA PHE A 226 -20.36 -8.18 -8.23
C PHE A 226 -21.31 -7.02 -7.95
N VAL A 227 -20.79 -5.80 -7.79
CA VAL A 227 -21.64 -4.61 -7.56
C VAL A 227 -22.45 -4.29 -8.81
N VAL A 228 -21.84 -4.35 -10.00
CA VAL A 228 -22.52 -4.16 -11.28
C VAL A 228 -23.58 -5.24 -11.49
N ALA A 229 -23.24 -6.51 -11.26
CA ALA A 229 -24.18 -7.63 -11.34
C ALA A 229 -25.32 -7.53 -10.31
N TYR A 230 -25.06 -6.98 -9.13
CA TYR A 230 -26.08 -6.70 -8.12
C TYR A 230 -27.06 -5.62 -8.60
N LEU A 231 -26.54 -4.49 -9.11
CA LEU A 231 -27.37 -3.40 -9.65
C LEU A 231 -28.23 -3.88 -10.82
N MET A 232 -27.70 -4.76 -11.67
CA MET A 232 -28.52 -5.43 -12.68
C MET A 232 -29.60 -6.30 -12.01
N CYS A 233 -29.21 -7.30 -11.22
CA CYS A 233 -30.17 -8.26 -10.65
C CYS A 233 -31.29 -7.61 -9.82
N VAL A 234 -30.93 -6.63 -8.99
CA VAL A 234 -31.80 -6.04 -7.95
C VAL A 234 -32.43 -4.73 -8.42
N GLU A 235 -31.63 -3.77 -8.84
CA GLU A 235 -32.11 -2.43 -9.26
C GLU A 235 -32.61 -2.41 -10.71
N LYS A 236 -32.56 -3.55 -11.41
CA LYS A 236 -33.04 -3.72 -12.79
C LYS A 236 -32.34 -2.80 -13.81
N MET A 237 -31.10 -2.42 -13.52
CA MET A 237 -30.29 -1.57 -14.40
C MET A 237 -29.66 -2.39 -15.53
N THR A 238 -29.44 -1.75 -16.69
CA THR A 238 -28.65 -2.36 -17.76
C THR A 238 -27.19 -2.47 -17.34
N LEU A 239 -26.41 -3.35 -17.97
CA LEU A 239 -24.98 -3.50 -17.68
C LEU A 239 -24.23 -2.18 -17.86
N ARG A 240 -24.55 -1.43 -18.93
CA ARG A 240 -23.97 -0.12 -19.19
C ARG A 240 -24.30 0.90 -18.10
N ASP A 241 -25.56 0.98 -17.67
CA ASP A 241 -25.99 1.95 -16.66
C ASP A 241 -25.42 1.61 -15.29
N ALA A 242 -25.49 0.33 -14.90
CA ALA A 242 -24.90 -0.17 -13.67
C ALA A 242 -23.39 0.10 -13.64
N TYR A 243 -22.66 -0.17 -14.72
CA TYR A 243 -21.22 0.11 -14.80
C TYR A 243 -20.92 1.61 -14.61
N LYS A 244 -21.63 2.48 -15.32
CA LYS A 244 -21.47 3.94 -15.22
C LYS A 244 -21.79 4.47 -13.83
N GLU A 245 -22.81 3.90 -13.16
CA GLU A 245 -23.18 4.33 -11.82
C GLU A 245 -22.09 4.02 -10.79
N VAL A 246 -21.51 2.81 -10.85
CA VAL A 246 -20.40 2.45 -9.96
C VAL A 246 -19.14 3.28 -10.30
N GLN A 247 -18.91 3.58 -11.58
CA GLN A 247 -17.79 4.40 -12.02
C GLN A 247 -17.90 5.87 -11.61
N ASN A 248 -19.09 6.47 -11.68
CA ASN A 248 -19.33 7.84 -11.22
C ASN A 248 -19.01 8.01 -9.72
N ILE A 249 -19.20 6.95 -8.94
CA ILE A 249 -18.85 6.92 -7.52
C ILE A 249 -17.35 6.65 -7.35
N ARG A 250 -16.72 5.95 -8.29
CA ARG A 250 -15.31 5.58 -8.22
C ARG A 250 -14.66 5.49 -9.60
N ASN A 251 -13.85 6.49 -9.94
CA ASN A 251 -13.22 6.67 -11.26
C ASN A 251 -12.09 5.66 -11.60
N ILE A 252 -12.00 4.52 -10.91
CA ILE A 252 -10.95 3.50 -11.11
C ILE A 252 -11.59 2.11 -11.08
N ILE A 253 -12.49 1.84 -12.03
CA ILE A 253 -13.15 0.54 -12.15
C ILE A 253 -12.85 -0.06 -13.52
N CYS A 254 -11.99 -1.08 -13.55
CA CYS A 254 -11.66 -1.80 -14.78
C CYS A 254 -11.74 -3.33 -14.55
N PRO A 255 -12.97 -3.91 -14.56
CA PRO A 255 -13.14 -5.36 -14.57
C PRO A 255 -12.41 -5.97 -15.77
N ASN A 256 -11.89 -7.19 -15.60
CA ASN A 256 -11.23 -7.86 -16.73
C ASN A 256 -12.23 -8.18 -17.85
N VAL A 257 -11.73 -8.37 -19.08
CA VAL A 257 -12.55 -8.70 -20.26
C VAL A 257 -13.39 -9.97 -20.06
N GLY A 258 -12.87 -10.97 -19.34
CA GLY A 258 -13.59 -12.20 -19.02
C GLY A 258 -14.83 -11.98 -18.15
N PHE A 259 -14.75 -11.09 -17.16
CA PHE A 259 -15.87 -10.71 -16.32
C PHE A 259 -16.91 -9.90 -17.09
N PHE A 260 -16.47 -9.02 -18.00
CA PHE A 260 -17.40 -8.35 -18.91
C PHE A 260 -18.14 -9.35 -19.81
N LYS A 261 -17.46 -10.37 -20.36
CA LYS A 261 -18.12 -11.44 -21.13
C LYS A 261 -19.21 -12.14 -20.29
N GLN A 262 -18.91 -12.46 -19.03
CA GLN A 262 -19.89 -13.07 -18.10
C GLN A 262 -21.06 -12.13 -17.75
N MET A 263 -20.80 -10.84 -17.54
CA MET A 263 -21.86 -9.86 -17.26
C MET A 263 -22.75 -9.59 -18.49
N ILE A 264 -22.18 -9.61 -19.69
CA ILE A 264 -22.95 -9.51 -20.95
C ILE A 264 -23.89 -10.72 -21.08
N GLU A 265 -23.41 -11.93 -20.79
CA GLU A 265 -24.26 -13.13 -20.74
C GLU A 265 -25.33 -13.04 -19.65
N LEU A 266 -25.02 -12.45 -18.50
CA LEU A 266 -25.98 -12.22 -17.42
C LEU A 266 -27.07 -11.23 -17.86
N GLU A 267 -26.71 -10.13 -18.51
CA GLU A 267 -27.65 -9.14 -19.04
C GLU A 267 -28.61 -9.76 -20.05
N GLU A 268 -28.07 -10.56 -20.97
CA GLU A 268 -28.87 -11.28 -21.97
C GLU A 268 -29.84 -12.24 -21.29
N LYS A 269 -29.43 -12.94 -20.22
CA LYS A 269 -30.32 -13.82 -19.45
C LYS A 269 -31.39 -13.07 -18.66
N LEU A 270 -31.09 -11.87 -18.15
CA LEU A 270 -32.00 -11.09 -17.31
C LEU A 270 -33.01 -10.28 -18.12
N TYR A 271 -32.58 -9.70 -19.24
CA TYR A 271 -33.35 -8.71 -19.99
C TYR A 271 -33.49 -9.03 -21.48
N ASN A 272 -32.89 -10.12 -21.97
CA ASN A 272 -32.92 -10.52 -23.37
C ASN A 272 -32.37 -9.42 -24.31
N GLN A 273 -31.39 -8.67 -23.80
CA GLN A 273 -30.65 -7.63 -24.49
C GLN A 273 -29.22 -7.55 -23.98
N THR A 274 -28.33 -6.98 -24.80
CA THR A 274 -26.95 -6.66 -24.44
C THR A 274 -26.66 -5.20 -24.73
N THR A 275 -26.20 -4.46 -23.73
CA THR A 275 -25.89 -3.03 -23.83
C THR A 275 -24.39 -2.73 -23.93
N VAL A 276 -23.53 -3.70 -23.63
CA VAL A 276 -22.05 -3.61 -23.71
C VAL A 276 -21.53 -4.68 -24.65
N LYS A 277 -20.48 -4.36 -25.43
CA LYS A 277 -19.86 -5.26 -26.41
C LYS A 277 -18.34 -5.28 -26.23
N ILE A 278 -17.72 -6.43 -26.46
CA ILE A 278 -16.26 -6.52 -26.54
C ILE A 278 -15.82 -6.13 -27.95
N ILE A 279 -14.90 -5.17 -28.04
CA ILE A 279 -14.30 -4.68 -29.27
C ILE A 279 -12.79 -4.95 -29.29
N THR A 280 -12.20 -4.94 -30.49
CA THR A 280 -10.74 -5.13 -30.68
C THR A 280 -10.17 -3.95 -31.47
N PRO A 281 -9.98 -2.79 -30.83
CA PRO A 281 -9.59 -1.56 -31.52
C PRO A 281 -8.12 -1.57 -31.98
N VAL A 282 -7.27 -2.36 -31.32
CA VAL A 282 -5.87 -2.57 -31.68
C VAL A 282 -5.64 -4.08 -31.83
N ASN A 283 -4.86 -4.51 -32.82
CA ASN A 283 -4.58 -5.93 -33.06
C ASN A 283 -4.10 -6.64 -31.77
N GLY A 284 -4.89 -7.60 -31.31
CA GLY A 284 -4.58 -8.42 -30.13
C GLY A 284 -5.06 -7.84 -28.79
N VAL A 285 -5.71 -6.68 -28.76
CA VAL A 285 -6.23 -6.06 -27.53
C VAL A 285 -7.75 -6.09 -27.53
N GLU A 286 -8.35 -6.96 -26.71
CA GLU A 286 -9.80 -6.96 -26.45
C GLU A 286 -10.14 -5.97 -25.33
N VAL A 287 -11.18 -5.17 -25.51
CA VAL A 287 -11.67 -4.22 -24.51
C VAL A 287 -13.19 -4.05 -24.63
N PRO A 288 -13.93 -3.85 -23.52
CA PRO A 288 -15.34 -3.47 -23.60
C PRO A 288 -15.52 -2.09 -24.22
N ASP A 289 -16.53 -1.91 -25.06
CA ASP A 289 -16.84 -0.65 -25.74
C ASP A 289 -17.14 0.50 -24.76
N VAL A 290 -17.77 0.20 -23.62
CA VAL A 290 -18.01 1.20 -22.56
C VAL A 290 -16.72 1.77 -21.98
N VAL A 291 -15.69 0.93 -21.79
CA VAL A 291 -14.37 1.33 -21.28
C VAL A 291 -13.59 2.08 -22.35
N TRP A 292 -13.67 1.63 -23.61
CA TRP A 292 -12.96 2.26 -24.71
C TRP A 292 -13.48 3.65 -25.04
N ASN A 293 -14.80 3.84 -25.07
CA ASN A 293 -15.40 5.13 -25.37
C ASN A 293 -14.97 6.20 -24.37
N GLU A 294 -14.84 5.84 -23.09
CA GLU A 294 -14.40 6.79 -22.06
C GLU A 294 -12.92 7.14 -22.20
N LEU A 295 -12.05 6.14 -22.40
CA LEU A 295 -10.62 6.38 -22.64
C LEU A 295 -10.38 7.19 -23.92
N TYR A 296 -11.18 6.96 -24.95
CA TYR A 296 -11.06 7.64 -26.24
C TYR A 296 -11.64 9.05 -26.21
N ASP A 297 -12.77 9.27 -25.54
CA ASP A 297 -13.37 10.60 -25.35
C ASP A 297 -12.46 11.48 -24.48
N GLU A 298 -11.86 10.93 -23.41
CA GLU A 298 -10.85 11.63 -22.60
C GLU A 298 -9.58 11.97 -23.41
N MET A 299 -9.05 11.02 -24.20
CA MET A 299 -7.91 11.27 -25.08
C MET A 299 -8.21 12.32 -26.17
N MET A 300 -9.40 12.29 -26.76
CA MET A 300 -9.79 13.22 -27.82
C MET A 300 -10.07 14.62 -27.28
N ASP A 301 -10.62 14.75 -26.07
CA ASP A 301 -10.78 16.04 -25.40
C ASP A 301 -9.44 16.68 -25.06
N ASP A 302 -8.43 15.89 -24.65
CA ASP A 302 -7.08 16.39 -24.40
C ASP A 302 -6.34 16.78 -25.69
N ILE A 303 -6.53 16.05 -26.79
CA ILE A 303 -5.96 16.40 -28.11
C ILE A 303 -6.62 17.68 -28.66
N ASN A 304 -7.93 17.85 -28.50
CA ASN A 304 -8.64 19.06 -28.94
C ASN A 304 -8.32 20.29 -28.07
N LYS A 305 -8.04 20.12 -26.77
CA LYS A 305 -7.58 21.21 -25.88
C LYS A 305 -6.14 21.64 -26.12
N ASN A 306 -5.26 20.71 -26.50
CA ASN A 306 -3.85 20.99 -26.78
C ASN A 306 -3.57 21.37 -28.24
N GLY A 307 -4.60 21.34 -29.10
CA GLY A 307 -4.54 21.71 -30.52
C GLY A 307 -5.09 23.10 -30.87
N SER A 308 -5.42 23.94 -29.88
CA SER A 308 -5.83 25.35 -30.05
C SER A 308 -4.84 26.34 -29.46
#